data_AF-A3TPK0-F1
#
_entry.id   AF-A3TPK0-F1
#
_cell.length_a   1.000
_cell.length_b   1.000
_cell.length_c   1.000
_cell.angle_alpha   90.00
_cell.angle_beta   90.00
_cell.angle_gamma   90.00
#
_symmetry.space_group_name_H-M   'P 1'
#
loop_
_entity.id
_entity.type
_entity.pdbx_description
1 polymer ?
#
loop_
_entity_poly.entity_id
_entity_poly.type
_entity_poly.pdbx_seq_one_letter_code
_entity_poly.pdbx_strand_id
1 'polypeptide(L)'
;MPWLTSASAVLLALVPATGCAGRGAAETGAVSAASEQFISAASMQPGKACDFLAPATLESIASDDEECATAMADLGMETLRAGGPEPRAQVYGRDAIVQWDDQTMFLARFDGGWLVTAAGCTPRGKDLPYDCSVEGR
;
A
#
# COMPACT_ATOMS: atom_id res chain seq x y z
N MET A 1 73.60 -1.84 10.57
CA MET A 1 72.19 -1.67 11.01
C MET A 1 71.78 -0.22 10.72
N PRO A 2 70.86 -0.01 9.76
CA PRO A 2 69.45 0.22 10.11
C PRO A 2 68.49 -0.55 9.18
N TRP A 3 67.60 -1.37 9.75
CA TRP A 3 66.16 -1.09 9.95
C TRP A 3 65.32 -1.41 8.70
N LEU A 4 64.80 -2.65 8.69
CA LEU A 4 63.68 -3.06 7.86
C LEU A 4 62.44 -2.25 8.28
N THR A 5 61.86 -1.48 7.37
CA THR A 5 60.52 -0.93 7.52
C THR A 5 59.54 -1.80 6.73
N SER A 6 58.92 -2.75 7.43
CA SER A 6 57.72 -3.44 6.94
C SER A 6 56.56 -2.44 6.89
N ALA A 7 56.26 -1.94 5.69
CA ALA A 7 55.03 -1.20 5.43
C ALA A 7 53.91 -2.21 5.18
N SER A 8 53.28 -2.70 6.25
CA SER A 8 52.00 -3.41 6.16
C SER A 8 50.93 -2.39 5.76
N ALA A 9 50.61 -2.36 4.46
CA ALA A 9 49.47 -1.61 3.95
C ALA A 9 48.19 -2.27 4.46
N VAL A 10 47.59 -1.67 5.50
CA VAL A 10 46.27 -2.03 6.00
C VAL A 10 45.27 -1.65 4.91
N LEU A 11 44.83 -2.65 4.14
CA LEU A 11 43.68 -2.55 3.23
C LEU A 11 42.43 -2.29 4.07
N LEU A 12 42.07 -1.02 4.21
CA LEU A 12 40.83 -0.56 4.80
C LEU A 12 39.68 -0.99 3.88
N ALA A 13 39.11 -2.16 4.13
CA ALA A 13 37.93 -2.65 3.43
C ALA A 13 36.74 -1.72 3.78
N LEU A 14 36.41 -0.80 2.88
CA LEU A 14 35.13 -0.09 2.92
C LEU A 14 34.01 -1.11 2.69
N VAL A 15 33.34 -1.50 3.77
CA VAL A 15 32.10 -2.29 3.70
C VAL A 15 30.95 -1.28 3.50
N PRO A 16 30.30 -1.21 2.32
CA PRO A 16 29.09 -0.41 2.21
C PRO A 16 28.01 -1.08 3.06
N ALA A 17 27.67 -0.46 4.19
CA ALA A 17 26.53 -0.84 5.00
C ALA A 17 25.25 -0.48 4.24
N THR A 18 24.79 -1.36 3.34
CA THR A 18 23.44 -1.28 2.76
C THR A 18 22.44 -1.68 3.84
N GLY A 19 22.16 -0.74 4.74
CA GLY A 19 21.26 -0.92 5.88
C GLY A 19 19.82 -1.16 5.43
N CYS A 20 19.06 -1.85 6.28
CA CYS A 20 17.66 -2.28 6.08
C CYS A 20 16.65 -1.18 5.72
N ALA A 21 17.05 0.09 5.66
CA ALA A 21 16.23 1.22 5.22
C ALA A 21 15.70 1.06 3.79
N GLY A 22 16.45 0.40 2.90
CA GLY A 22 16.02 0.18 1.52
C GLY A 22 14.77 -0.70 1.38
N ARG A 23 14.56 -1.66 2.30
CA ARG A 23 13.37 -2.52 2.27
C ARG A 23 12.11 -1.75 2.68
N GLY A 24 12.20 -0.93 3.72
CA GLY A 24 11.06 -0.11 4.17
C GLY A 24 10.59 0.86 3.09
N ALA A 25 11.52 1.59 2.46
CA ALA A 25 11.20 2.50 1.36
C ALA A 25 10.59 1.78 0.14
N ALA A 26 11.09 0.58 -0.19
CA ALA A 26 10.53 -0.24 -1.26
C ALA A 26 9.09 -0.70 -0.97
N GLU A 27 8.81 -1.14 0.25
CA GLU A 27 7.44 -1.55 0.65
C GLU A 27 6.48 -0.36 0.66
N THR A 28 6.90 0.79 1.21
CA THR A 28 6.09 2.02 1.16
C THR A 28 5.77 2.42 -0.28
N GLY A 29 6.74 2.35 -1.19
CA GLY A 29 6.52 2.63 -2.61
C GLY A 29 5.58 1.63 -3.29
N ALA A 30 5.69 0.34 -2.97
CA ALA A 30 4.80 -0.70 -3.50
C ALA A 30 3.35 -0.51 -3.02
N VAL A 31 3.17 -0.13 -1.75
CA VAL A 31 1.86 0.20 -1.18
C VAL A 31 1.24 1.41 -1.88
N SER A 32 1.97 2.52 -2.02
CA SER A 32 1.47 3.70 -2.73
C SER A 32 1.06 3.37 -4.17
N ALA A 33 1.88 2.59 -4.89
CA ALA A 33 1.58 2.20 -6.26
C ALA A 33 0.33 1.31 -6.36
N ALA A 34 0.14 0.35 -5.45
CA ALA A 34 -1.06 -0.49 -5.42
C ALA A 34 -2.33 0.33 -5.14
N SER A 35 -2.25 1.27 -4.20
CA SER A 35 -3.33 2.20 -3.91
C SER A 35 -3.72 3.08 -5.10
N GLU A 36 -2.73 3.67 -5.78
CA GLU A 36 -2.96 4.50 -6.96
C GLU A 36 -3.59 3.69 -8.11
N GLN A 37 -3.12 2.45 -8.32
CA GLN A 37 -3.70 1.56 -9.33
C GLN A 37 -5.16 1.21 -9.02
N PHE A 38 -5.49 0.92 -7.76
CA PHE A 38 -6.87 0.69 -7.34
C PHE A 38 -7.75 1.93 -7.60
N ILE A 39 -7.32 3.12 -7.19
CA ILE A 39 -8.09 4.36 -7.38
C ILE A 39 -8.30 4.63 -8.89
N SER A 40 -7.23 4.47 -9.67
CA SER A 40 -7.26 4.64 -11.12
C SER A 40 -8.23 3.66 -11.78
N ALA A 41 -8.19 2.38 -11.40
CA ALA A 41 -9.10 1.35 -11.87
C ALA A 41 -10.54 1.65 -11.45
N ALA A 42 -10.79 1.99 -10.19
CA ALA A 42 -12.12 2.29 -9.68
C ALA A 42 -12.77 3.48 -10.41
N SER A 43 -11.95 4.45 -10.84
CA SER A 43 -12.43 5.63 -11.57
C SER A 43 -12.72 5.37 -13.04
N MET A 44 -11.87 4.58 -13.73
CA MET A 44 -11.96 4.41 -15.19
C MET A 44 -12.62 3.11 -15.62
N GLN A 45 -12.45 2.05 -14.83
CA GLN A 45 -12.84 0.67 -15.13
C GLN A 45 -13.23 -0.04 -13.82
N PRO A 46 -14.41 0.25 -13.24
CA PRO A 46 -14.78 -0.26 -11.91
C PRO A 46 -14.62 -1.77 -11.72
N GLY A 47 -14.94 -2.58 -12.74
CA GLY A 47 -14.70 -4.03 -12.70
C GLY A 47 -13.24 -4.45 -12.58
N LYS A 48 -12.29 -3.64 -13.07
CA LYS A 48 -10.85 -3.86 -12.89
C LYS A 48 -10.35 -3.53 -11.50
N ALA A 49 -11.10 -2.75 -10.73
CA ALA A 49 -10.73 -2.46 -9.35
C ALA A 49 -10.88 -3.70 -8.44
N CYS A 50 -11.76 -4.64 -8.81
CA CYS A 50 -11.97 -5.91 -8.11
C CYS A 50 -10.69 -6.77 -8.05
N ASP A 51 -9.84 -6.69 -9.08
CA ASP A 51 -8.55 -7.41 -9.14
C ASP A 51 -7.56 -6.95 -8.04
N PHE A 52 -7.79 -5.79 -7.44
CA PHE A 52 -6.95 -5.21 -6.38
C PHE A 52 -7.52 -5.45 -4.98
N LEU A 53 -8.71 -6.03 -4.86
CA LEU A 53 -9.33 -6.29 -3.57
C LEU A 53 -8.73 -7.56 -2.94
N ALA A 54 -8.58 -7.52 -1.62
CA ALA A 54 -8.29 -8.72 -0.86
C ALA A 54 -9.45 -9.73 -1.01
N PRO A 55 -9.20 -11.06 -1.00
CA PRO A 55 -10.25 -12.05 -1.19
C PRO A 55 -11.45 -11.87 -0.26
N ALA A 56 -11.22 -11.64 1.04
CA ALA A 56 -12.29 -11.42 2.02
C ALA A 56 -13.10 -10.14 1.74
N THR A 57 -12.45 -9.11 1.19
CA THR A 57 -13.12 -7.86 0.79
C THR A 57 -13.97 -8.07 -0.45
N LEU A 58 -13.46 -8.80 -1.44
CA LEU A 58 -14.21 -9.17 -2.64
C LEU A 58 -15.46 -9.98 -2.25
N GLU A 59 -15.30 -11.02 -1.44
CA GLU A 59 -16.40 -11.86 -0.95
C GLU A 59 -17.46 -11.07 -0.14
N SER A 60 -17.06 -9.97 0.50
CA SER A 60 -17.97 -9.15 1.32
C SER A 60 -18.85 -8.21 0.49
N ILE A 61 -18.38 -7.81 -0.68
CA ILE A 61 -19.09 -6.84 -1.55
C ILE A 61 -19.80 -7.50 -2.73
N ALA A 62 -19.41 -8.73 -3.12
CA ALA A 62 -19.94 -9.40 -4.28
C ALA A 62 -19.75 -10.93 -4.23
N SER A 63 -20.65 -11.66 -4.89
CA SER A 63 -20.57 -13.12 -5.04
C SER A 63 -19.83 -13.54 -6.30
N ASP A 64 -19.71 -12.63 -7.28
CA ASP A 64 -18.99 -12.83 -8.54
C ASP A 64 -18.42 -11.50 -9.09
N ASP A 65 -17.68 -11.59 -10.20
CA ASP A 65 -17.00 -10.45 -10.82
C ASP A 65 -17.98 -9.38 -11.37
N GLU A 66 -19.17 -9.79 -11.81
CA GLU A 66 -20.18 -8.90 -12.41
C GLU A 66 -20.89 -8.08 -11.33
N GLU A 67 -21.21 -8.72 -10.20
CA GLU A 67 -21.68 -8.08 -8.98
C GLU A 67 -20.63 -7.12 -8.42
N CYS A 68 -19.34 -7.48 -8.43
CA CYS A 68 -18.28 -6.61 -7.95
C CYS A 68 -18.16 -5.34 -8.80
N ALA A 69 -18.18 -5.48 -10.13
CA ALA A 69 -18.12 -4.32 -11.04
C ALA A 69 -19.30 -3.35 -10.79
N THR A 70 -20.49 -3.91 -10.53
CA THR A 70 -21.69 -3.13 -10.20
C THR A 70 -21.57 -2.45 -8.85
N ALA A 71 -21.18 -3.17 -7.80
CA ALA A 71 -20.96 -2.62 -6.47
C ALA A 71 -19.93 -1.50 -6.48
N MET A 72 -18.80 -1.68 -7.18
CA MET A 72 -17.76 -0.68 -7.32
C MET A 72 -18.24 0.58 -8.06
N ALA A 73 -19.14 0.43 -9.03
CA ALA A 73 -19.76 1.57 -9.73
C ALA A 73 -20.76 2.32 -8.82
N ASP A 74 -21.60 1.59 -8.09
CA ASP A 74 -22.62 2.15 -7.20
C ASP A 74 -22.04 2.89 -5.99
N LEU A 75 -20.88 2.44 -5.50
CA LEU A 75 -20.18 3.05 -4.37
C LEU A 75 -19.62 4.45 -4.68
N GLY A 76 -19.69 4.93 -5.92
CA GLY A 76 -19.30 6.30 -6.24
C GLY A 76 -17.84 6.57 -5.91
N MET A 77 -16.96 5.66 -6.34
CA MET A 77 -15.51 5.73 -6.09
C MET A 77 -14.84 6.92 -6.79
N GLU A 78 -15.59 7.72 -7.55
CA GLU A 78 -15.21 9.05 -8.04
C GLU A 78 -14.80 10.03 -6.93
N THR A 79 -15.25 9.78 -5.69
CA THR A 79 -14.81 10.53 -4.50
C THR A 79 -13.39 10.19 -4.08
N LEU A 80 -12.87 9.01 -4.43
CA LEU A 80 -11.45 8.68 -4.32
C LEU A 80 -10.70 9.47 -5.39
N ARG A 81 -10.34 10.71 -5.07
CA ARG A 81 -9.70 11.59 -6.04
C ARG A 81 -8.29 11.11 -6.34
N ALA A 82 -8.09 10.58 -7.54
CA ALA A 82 -6.78 10.58 -8.18
C ALA A 82 -6.34 12.05 -8.36
N GLY A 83 -5.27 12.47 -7.67
CA GLY A 83 -4.72 13.82 -7.80
C GLY A 83 -4.83 14.75 -6.58
N GLY A 84 -5.14 14.20 -5.39
CA GLY A 84 -4.90 14.88 -4.12
C GLY A 84 -3.40 15.03 -3.78
N PRO A 85 -3.04 15.57 -2.61
CA PRO A 85 -1.65 15.62 -2.14
C PRO A 85 -1.02 14.23 -2.08
N GLU A 86 0.32 14.18 -2.06
CA GLU A 86 1.07 12.93 -2.11
C GLU A 86 0.60 11.93 -1.01
N PRO A 87 0.28 10.67 -1.37
CA PRO A 87 -0.10 9.63 -0.41
C PRO A 87 0.91 9.50 0.70
N ARG A 88 0.44 9.51 1.95
CA ARG A 88 1.27 9.04 3.07
C ARG A 88 1.01 7.57 3.33
N ALA A 89 1.85 6.72 2.76
CA ALA A 89 1.86 5.29 3.01
C ALA A 89 2.73 4.93 4.23
N GLN A 90 2.21 4.07 5.10
CA GLN A 90 2.92 3.52 6.26
C GLN A 90 2.71 2.01 6.30
N VAL A 91 3.79 1.26 6.49
CA VAL A 91 3.80 -0.20 6.49
C VAL A 91 4.09 -0.72 7.90
N TYR A 92 3.25 -1.63 8.35
CA TYR A 92 3.31 -2.31 9.64
C TYR A 92 3.37 -3.82 9.41
N GLY A 93 4.57 -4.31 9.08
CA GLY A 93 4.78 -5.72 8.78
C GLY A 93 4.05 -6.15 7.50
N ARG A 94 2.89 -6.79 7.64
CA ARG A 94 2.05 -7.25 6.52
C ARG A 94 0.82 -6.38 6.27
N ASP A 95 0.63 -5.36 7.08
CA ASP A 95 -0.48 -4.42 6.97
C ASP A 95 0.05 -3.06 6.57
N ALA A 96 -0.76 -2.29 5.84
CA ALA A 96 -0.41 -0.95 5.46
C ALA A 96 -1.63 -0.03 5.51
N ILE A 97 -1.34 1.24 5.76
CA ILE A 97 -2.32 2.32 5.74
C ILE A 97 -1.82 3.39 4.79
N VAL A 98 -2.71 3.89 3.94
CA VAL A 98 -2.44 5.01 3.04
C VAL A 98 -3.46 6.09 3.29
N GLN A 99 -2.98 7.30 3.46
CA GLN A 99 -3.80 8.46 3.82
C GLN A 99 -3.60 9.58 2.81
N TRP A 100 -4.72 10.15 2.36
CA TRP A 100 -4.79 11.38 1.55
C TRP A 100 -5.88 12.25 2.15
N ASP A 101 -5.56 13.51 2.49
CA ASP A 101 -6.51 14.45 3.09
C ASP A 101 -7.38 13.82 4.21
N ASP A 102 -8.68 13.62 3.97
CA ASP A 102 -9.67 13.02 4.87
C ASP A 102 -9.98 11.55 4.57
N GLN A 103 -9.32 10.96 3.57
CA GLN A 103 -9.52 9.59 3.14
C GLN A 103 -8.37 8.67 3.57
N THR A 104 -8.76 7.45 3.90
CA THR A 104 -7.84 6.39 4.30
C THR A 104 -8.13 5.12 3.51
N MET A 105 -7.08 4.37 3.21
CA MET A 105 -7.15 3.04 2.62
C MET A 105 -6.28 2.09 3.45
N PHE A 106 -6.76 0.87 3.61
CA PHE A 106 -6.06 -0.21 4.28
C PHE A 106 -5.72 -1.29 3.27
N LEU A 107 -4.50 -1.82 3.38
CA LEU A 107 -3.99 -2.87 2.51
C LEU A 107 -3.32 -3.95 3.34
N ALA A 108 -3.33 -5.17 2.83
CA ALA A 108 -2.59 -6.29 3.39
C ALA A 108 -1.71 -6.97 2.32
N ARG A 109 -0.60 -7.55 2.77
CA ARG A 109 0.36 -8.26 1.92
C ARG A 109 -0.09 -9.70 1.70
N PHE A 110 -0.38 -10.02 0.43
CA PHE A 110 -0.63 -11.36 -0.09
C PHE A 110 0.55 -11.82 -0.94
N ASP A 111 0.57 -13.09 -1.38
CA ASP A 111 1.66 -13.61 -2.21
C ASP A 111 1.83 -12.81 -3.52
N GLY A 112 0.71 -12.41 -4.14
CA GLY A 112 0.67 -11.63 -5.39
C GLY A 112 0.99 -10.14 -5.25
N GLY A 113 1.04 -9.59 -4.03
CA GLY A 113 1.28 -8.17 -3.82
C GLY A 113 0.47 -7.58 -2.66
N TRP A 114 0.36 -6.26 -2.65
CA TRP A 114 -0.51 -5.53 -1.72
C TRP A 114 -1.92 -5.47 -2.30
N LEU A 115 -2.91 -5.94 -1.53
CA LEU A 115 -4.32 -5.89 -1.90
C LEU A 115 -5.10 -5.03 -0.90
N VAL A 116 -6.12 -4.35 -1.41
CA VAL A 116 -6.98 -3.44 -0.64
C VAL A 116 -7.93 -4.25 0.23
N THR A 117 -7.85 -4.05 1.54
CA THR A 117 -8.77 -4.65 2.51
C THR A 117 -9.94 -3.73 2.84
N ALA A 118 -9.71 -2.42 2.81
CA ALA A 118 -10.74 -1.40 2.91
C ALA A 118 -10.34 -0.09 2.21
N ALA A 119 -11.32 0.62 1.64
CA ALA A 119 -11.10 1.88 0.93
C ALA A 119 -12.27 2.86 1.12
N GLY A 120 -12.02 4.15 0.85
CA GLY A 120 -12.99 5.21 1.08
C GLY A 120 -13.24 5.45 2.56
N CYS A 121 -12.24 5.17 3.41
CA CYS A 121 -12.41 5.18 4.85
C CYS A 121 -12.28 6.58 5.43
N THR A 122 -13.24 6.99 6.27
CA THR A 122 -13.19 8.24 7.03
C THR A 122 -13.08 7.97 8.54
N PRO A 123 -12.26 8.75 9.28
CA PRO A 123 -12.12 8.56 10.71
C PRO A 123 -13.36 9.06 11.46
N ARG A 124 -13.94 8.22 12.34
CA ARG A 124 -15.12 8.57 13.16
C ARG A 124 -14.80 9.07 14.57
N GLY A 125 -13.55 9.00 14.98
CA GLY A 125 -13.08 9.30 16.34
C GLY A 125 -11.82 8.52 16.66
N LYS A 126 -11.18 8.82 17.79
CA LYS A 126 -9.88 8.20 18.15
C LYS A 126 -9.97 6.70 18.42
N ASP A 127 -11.09 6.26 18.99
CA ASP A 127 -11.28 4.89 19.45
C ASP A 127 -12.44 4.18 18.73
N LEU A 128 -12.86 4.72 17.58
CA LEU A 128 -13.93 4.15 16.76
C LEU A 128 -13.34 3.58 15.47
N PRO A 129 -13.87 2.45 14.96
CA PRO A 129 -13.52 1.97 13.63
C PRO A 129 -13.80 3.03 12.57
N TYR A 130 -12.97 3.06 11.54
CA TYR A 130 -13.22 3.87 10.35
C TYR A 130 -14.58 3.53 9.74
N ASP A 131 -15.16 4.49 9.04
CA ASP A 131 -16.34 4.28 8.20
C ASP A 131 -15.90 4.17 6.75
N CYS A 132 -15.97 2.98 6.18
CA CYS A 132 -15.41 2.65 4.88
C CYS A 132 -16.51 2.35 3.86
N SER A 133 -16.35 2.85 2.63
CA SER A 133 -17.24 2.53 1.52
C SER A 133 -17.05 1.09 1.04
N VAL A 134 -15.80 0.61 1.04
CA VAL A 134 -15.43 -0.77 0.73
C VAL A 134 -14.72 -1.36 1.93
N GLU A 135 -15.18 -2.49 2.45
CA GLU A 135 -14.49 -3.22 3.53
C GLU A 135 -14.80 -4.72 3.49
N GLY A 136 -13.82 -5.54 3.86
CA GLY A 136 -14.02 -6.97 4.14
C GLY A 136 -14.51 -7.19 5.57
N ARG A 137 -15.41 -8.17 5.75
CA ARG A 137 -15.99 -8.55 7.05
C ARG A 137 -15.42 -9.84 7.59
#